data_AF-A0A921SY63-F1
#
_entry.id   AF-A0A921SY63-F1
#
_cell.length_a   1.000
_cell.length_b   1.000
_cell.length_c   1.000
_cell.angle_alpha   90.00
_cell.angle_beta   90.00
_cell.angle_gamma   90.00
#
_symmetry.space_group_name_H-M   'P 1'
#
loop_
_entity.id
_entity.type
_entity.pdbx_description
1 polymer ?
#
loop_
_entity_poly.entity_id
_entity_poly.type
_entity_poly.pdbx_seq_one_letter_code
_entity_poly.pdbx_strand_id
1 'polypeptide(L)'
;MMGQVTHELVLEVLDGCGGSALEEARTLGLARPVGPTELSLTTSDLDAVRSLRRAVAASTSLTVPARRPRELLETSVQQRLGELLDQIRRQRPRPRFHGLRLEAAGAHTPEMRRLAAALAELAGLPVDDEGDLVVRVRRGAPPGTWQVLLRTTPRPLSTRAWRTVDYPGAVNATIAATALDLLEVRAEDSMLDMTCGSGTFLIEQLHVAAPARAVGVDLDPSAIDAAAAHQRAARRKGRVDWIVGDVLTEQLEPGFTRFLTNPPWGTLHGEHEANQQLLADLLRRAAELAAPSARLGVLTHEITRMHRVLEEDASGWRPVLEHRFFQKGHHPRLFLLERD
;
A
#
# COMPACT_ATOMS: atom_id res chain seq x y z
N MET A 1 7.51 31.37 20.77
CA MET A 1 7.82 30.02 20.29
C MET A 1 6.54 29.20 20.45
N MET A 2 5.71 29.11 19.40
CA MET A 2 4.48 28.31 19.49
C MET A 2 4.92 26.85 19.66
N GLY A 3 4.46 26.19 20.72
CA GLY A 3 4.77 24.79 20.98
C GLY A 3 4.43 23.96 19.74
N GLN A 4 5.39 23.17 19.27
CA GLN A 4 5.21 22.31 18.12
C GLN A 4 4.09 21.32 18.46
N VAL A 5 2.98 21.38 17.71
CA VAL A 5 1.82 20.50 17.94
C VAL A 5 2.23 19.08 17.62
N THR A 6 2.01 18.17 18.56
CA THR A 6 2.22 16.74 18.36
C THR A 6 0.91 16.08 18.00
N HIS A 7 0.94 15.22 16.99
CA HIS A 7 -0.19 14.45 16.49
C HIS A 7 -0.02 12.99 16.87
N GLU A 8 -1.05 12.43 17.50
CA GLU A 8 -1.16 10.99 17.75
C GLU A 8 -1.99 10.36 16.63
N LEU A 9 -1.37 9.44 15.89
CA LEU A 9 -1.98 8.76 14.76
C LEU A 9 -2.03 7.25 14.96
N VAL A 10 -3.04 6.65 14.35
CA VAL A 10 -3.11 5.22 14.07
C VAL A 10 -2.97 5.05 12.56
N LEU A 11 -2.00 4.22 12.16
CA LEU A 11 -1.79 3.84 10.77
C LEU A 11 -2.41 2.46 10.54
N GLU A 12 -3.31 2.37 9.57
CA GLU A 12 -3.82 1.09 9.07
C GLU A 12 -2.80 0.51 8.10
N VAL A 13 -2.38 -0.74 8.31
CA VAL A 13 -1.42 -1.46 7.47
C VAL A 13 -1.98 -2.81 7.05
N LEU A 14 -1.57 -3.30 5.88
CA LEU A 14 -1.89 -4.68 5.50
C LEU A 14 -1.00 -5.65 6.27
N ASP A 15 -1.54 -6.83 6.61
CA ASP A 15 -0.73 -7.90 7.16
C ASP A 15 0.31 -8.36 6.11
N GLY A 16 1.54 -8.56 6.58
CA GLY A 16 2.74 -8.66 5.75
C GLY A 16 3.38 -7.30 5.38
N CYS A 17 2.76 -6.15 5.60
CA CYS A 17 3.38 -4.83 5.32
C CYS A 17 3.90 -4.11 6.58
N GLY A 18 3.65 -4.66 7.78
CA GLY A 18 3.88 -3.98 9.04
C GLY A 18 5.35 -3.59 9.31
N GLY A 19 6.31 -4.44 8.91
CA GLY A 19 7.74 -4.16 9.08
C GLY A 19 8.18 -2.91 8.31
N SER A 20 7.99 -2.92 7.00
CA SER A 20 8.32 -1.78 6.12
C SER A 20 7.52 -0.52 6.46
N ALA A 21 6.25 -0.66 6.84
CA ALA A 21 5.44 0.47 7.30
C ALA A 21 5.96 1.10 8.59
N LEU A 22 6.48 0.28 9.52
CA LEU A 22 7.07 0.74 10.77
C LEU A 22 8.37 1.49 10.52
N GLU A 23 9.23 0.98 9.65
CA GLU A 23 10.47 1.64 9.26
C GLU A 23 10.20 2.99 8.58
N GLU A 24 9.26 3.02 7.63
CA GLU A 24 8.84 4.26 6.97
C GLU A 24 8.27 5.28 7.97
N ALA A 25 7.38 4.83 8.88
CA ALA A 25 6.78 5.70 9.88
C ALA A 25 7.80 6.28 10.88
N ARG A 26 8.86 5.52 11.21
CA ARG A 26 9.94 5.99 12.11
C ARG A 26 10.73 7.17 11.55
N THR A 27 10.72 7.37 10.23
CA THR A 27 11.33 8.56 9.61
C THR A 27 10.57 9.85 9.94
N LEU A 28 9.30 9.75 10.33
CA LEU A 28 8.43 10.90 10.64
C LEU A 28 8.24 11.14 12.14
N GLY A 29 8.59 10.18 12.99
CA GLY A 29 8.40 10.31 14.44
C GLY A 29 8.48 8.98 15.19
N LEU A 30 7.97 8.97 16.42
CA LEU A 30 7.95 7.77 17.25
C LEU A 30 6.84 6.84 16.77
N ALA A 31 7.21 5.74 16.13
CA ALA A 31 6.26 4.72 15.68
C ALA A 31 6.44 3.40 16.40
N ARG A 32 5.33 2.71 16.70
CA ARG A 32 5.30 1.41 17.37
C ARG A 32 4.25 0.49 16.75
N PRO A 33 4.50 -0.83 16.66
CA PRO A 33 3.45 -1.77 16.30
C PRO A 33 2.39 -1.85 17.42
N VAL A 34 1.12 -1.84 17.03
CA VAL A 34 -0.02 -2.08 17.93
C VAL A 34 -0.58 -3.48 17.71
N GLY A 35 -0.57 -3.94 16.47
CA GLY A 35 -0.98 -5.28 16.07
C GLY A 35 -0.51 -5.61 14.65
N PRO A 36 -0.98 -6.72 14.05
CA PRO A 36 -0.55 -7.14 12.71
C PRO A 36 -0.96 -6.16 11.61
N THR A 37 -2.03 -5.37 11.82
CA THR A 37 -2.61 -4.45 10.83
C THR A 37 -2.66 -3.00 11.31
N GLU A 38 -2.01 -2.68 12.44
CA GLU A 38 -2.03 -1.33 13.01
C GLU A 38 -0.69 -0.92 13.63
N LEU A 39 -0.28 0.31 13.35
CA LEU A 39 0.84 0.99 14.00
C LEU A 39 0.32 2.26 14.70
N SER A 40 0.96 2.65 15.81
CA SER A 40 0.86 4.01 16.32
C SER A 40 2.00 4.86 15.78
N LEU A 41 1.73 6.14 15.53
CA LEU A 41 2.72 7.14 15.13
C LEU A 41 2.46 8.43 15.90
N THR A 42 3.48 8.90 16.61
CA THR A 42 3.51 10.23 17.22
C THR A 42 4.45 11.11 16.38
N THR A 43 3.92 12.15 15.74
CA THR A 43 4.71 13.05 14.86
C THR A 43 4.30 14.51 15.02
N SER A 44 5.18 15.43 14.66
CA SER A 44 4.86 16.86 14.55
C SER A 44 4.58 17.31 13.12
N ASP A 45 4.77 16.43 12.13
CA ASP A 45 4.57 16.73 10.72
C ASP A 45 3.41 15.91 10.16
N LEU A 46 2.20 16.41 10.41
CA LEU A 46 0.96 15.80 9.89
C LEU A 46 0.89 15.87 8.36
N ASP A 47 1.65 16.76 7.71
CA ASP A 47 1.67 16.87 6.26
C ASP A 47 2.46 15.74 5.61
N ALA A 48 3.62 15.39 6.17
CA ALA A 48 4.44 14.29 5.71
C ALA A 48 3.76 12.92 5.84
N VAL A 49 2.81 12.75 6.76
CA VAL A 49 2.04 11.48 6.89
C VAL A 49 1.37 11.08 5.57
N ARG A 50 0.94 12.04 4.74
CA ARG A 50 0.28 11.73 3.45
C ARG A 50 1.21 11.04 2.44
N SER A 51 2.53 11.14 2.63
CA SER A 51 3.50 10.55 1.72
C SER A 51 3.89 9.14 2.11
N LEU A 52 3.40 8.61 3.24
CA LEU A 52 3.60 7.21 3.60
C LEU A 52 3.06 6.29 2.50
N ARG A 53 3.88 5.33 2.10
CA ARG A 53 3.60 4.39 1.02
C ARG A 53 3.33 2.98 1.52
N ARG A 54 3.76 2.62 2.72
CA ARG A 54 3.56 1.27 3.26
C ARG A 54 2.35 1.18 4.20
N ALA A 55 1.70 2.32 4.49
CA ALA A 55 0.42 2.38 5.17
C ALA A 55 -0.77 2.50 4.20
N VAL A 56 -1.89 1.88 4.55
CA VAL A 56 -3.18 1.95 3.85
C VAL A 56 -3.86 3.28 4.11
N ALA A 57 -3.93 3.69 5.37
CA ALA A 57 -4.56 4.93 5.79
C ALA A 57 -3.92 5.43 7.09
N ALA A 58 -4.05 6.72 7.36
CA ALA A 58 -3.66 7.34 8.62
C ALA A 58 -4.85 8.07 9.22
N SER A 59 -5.06 7.89 10.53
CA SER A 59 -6.11 8.58 11.27
C SER A 59 -5.52 9.23 12.50
N THR A 60 -5.83 10.50 12.74
CA THR A 60 -5.56 11.07 14.07
C THR A 60 -6.51 10.44 15.08
N SER A 61 -6.04 10.25 16.31
CA SER A 61 -6.80 9.49 17.31
C SER A 61 -6.99 10.26 18.60
N LEU A 62 -8.18 10.09 19.19
CA LEU A 62 -8.52 10.57 20.51
C LEU A 62 -9.04 9.41 21.35
N THR A 63 -8.30 9.06 22.41
CA THR A 63 -8.75 8.08 23.41
C THR A 63 -9.37 8.80 24.60
N VAL A 64 -10.60 8.42 24.95
CA VAL A 64 -11.44 9.05 25.97
C VAL A 64 -11.83 8.01 27.03
N PRO A 65 -11.55 8.26 28.32
CA PRO A 65 -12.15 7.49 29.41
C PRO A 65 -13.67 7.67 29.39
N ALA A 66 -14.38 6.63 28.98
CA ALA A 66 -15.82 6.68 28.79
C ALA A 66 -16.42 5.28 28.90
N ARG A 67 -17.45 5.12 29.74
CA ARG A 67 -18.12 3.83 29.90
C ARG A 67 -19.05 3.55 28.72
N ARG A 68 -19.74 4.59 28.23
CA ARG A 68 -20.74 4.52 27.16
C ARG A 68 -20.44 5.51 26.02
N PRO A 69 -20.85 5.21 24.77
CA PRO A 69 -20.61 6.09 23.62
C PRO A 69 -21.13 7.53 23.81
N ARG A 70 -22.24 7.71 24.54
CA ARG A 70 -22.83 9.03 24.78
C ARG A 70 -21.89 10.02 25.49
N GLU A 71 -20.92 9.52 26.26
CA GLU A 71 -19.92 10.36 26.94
C GLU A 71 -18.95 11.01 25.93
N LEU A 72 -18.88 10.50 24.70
CA LEU A 72 -18.13 11.15 23.61
C LEU A 72 -18.77 12.48 23.16
N LEU A 73 -20.05 12.72 23.50
CA LEU A 73 -20.77 13.97 23.21
C LEU A 73 -20.48 15.07 24.25
N GLU A 74 -19.72 14.78 25.30
CA GLU A 74 -19.35 15.79 26.30
C GLU A 74 -18.59 16.95 25.65
N THR A 75 -18.87 18.18 26.08
CA THR A 75 -18.32 19.40 25.48
C THR A 75 -16.80 19.40 25.40
N SER A 76 -16.12 18.92 26.43
CA SER A 76 -14.65 18.82 26.47
C SER A 76 -14.09 17.84 25.42
N VAL A 77 -14.82 16.75 25.14
CA VAL A 77 -14.45 15.76 24.11
C VAL A 77 -14.70 16.36 22.73
N GLN A 78 -15.85 17.00 22.51
CA GLN A 78 -16.21 17.64 21.24
C GLN A 78 -15.25 18.78 20.89
N GLN A 79 -14.79 19.57 21.86
CA GLN A 79 -13.77 20.60 21.66
C GLN A 79 -12.46 20.01 21.14
N ARG A 80 -11.96 18.93 21.77
CA ARG A 80 -10.74 18.24 21.34
C ARG A 80 -10.89 17.62 19.95
N LEU A 81 -12.06 17.07 19.62
CA LEU A 81 -12.35 16.54 18.28
C LEU A 81 -12.37 17.66 17.23
N GLY A 82 -12.94 18.82 17.56
CA GLY A 82 -12.91 20.02 16.71
C GLY A 82 -11.48 20.48 16.43
N GLU A 83 -10.61 20.51 17.44
CA GLU A 83 -9.19 20.85 17.27
C GLU A 83 -8.47 19.90 16.31
N LEU A 84 -8.73 18.58 16.43
CA LEU A 84 -8.17 17.57 15.52
C LEU A 84 -8.68 17.75 14.08
N LEU A 85 -9.98 18.03 13.89
CA LEU A 85 -10.54 18.35 12.57
C LEU A 85 -9.90 19.61 11.97
N ASP A 86 -9.67 20.65 12.78
CA ASP A 86 -8.99 21.87 12.33
C ASP A 86 -7.52 21.64 11.99
N GLN A 87 -6.83 20.75 12.69
CA GLN A 87 -5.49 20.32 12.33
C GLN A 87 -5.48 19.63 10.95
N ILE A 88 -6.42 18.69 10.70
CA ILE A 88 -6.59 18.02 9.40
C ILE A 88 -6.87 19.05 8.30
N ARG A 89 -7.81 19.98 8.50
CA ARG A 89 -8.15 21.03 7.51
C ARG A 89 -6.97 21.94 7.16
N ARG A 90 -6.04 22.14 8.10
CA ARG A 90 -4.87 23.01 7.92
C ARG A 90 -3.73 22.37 7.13
N GLN A 91 -3.75 21.05 6.98
CA GLN A 91 -2.75 20.29 6.23
C GLN A 91 -2.51 20.83 4.81
N ARG A 92 -1.32 20.57 4.24
CA ARG A 92 -0.86 20.95 2.90
C ARG A 92 -0.42 19.76 2.03
N PRO A 93 -1.02 19.57 0.84
CA PRO A 93 -2.19 20.29 0.33
C PRO A 93 -3.45 20.08 1.19
N ARG A 94 -4.34 21.08 1.16
CA ARG A 94 -5.59 21.08 1.94
C ARG A 94 -6.48 19.92 1.49
N PRO A 95 -6.86 18.99 2.39
CA PRO A 95 -7.85 17.98 2.06
C PRO A 95 -9.21 18.65 1.87
N ARG A 96 -10.01 18.11 0.93
CA ARG A 96 -11.41 18.49 0.74
C ARG A 96 -12.25 17.25 0.99
N PHE A 97 -13.17 17.36 1.92
CA PHE A 97 -14.13 16.34 2.26
C PHE A 97 -15.53 16.84 1.86
N HIS A 98 -16.42 15.92 1.56
CA HIS A 98 -17.76 16.19 1.05
C HIS A 98 -18.86 15.60 1.94
N GLY A 99 -18.53 14.59 2.74
CA GLY A 99 -19.44 13.97 3.69
C GLY A 99 -18.69 13.23 4.79
N LEU A 100 -19.32 13.11 5.97
CA LEU A 100 -18.82 12.35 7.09
C LEU A 100 -19.47 10.98 7.14
N ARG A 101 -18.64 9.93 7.13
CA ARG A 101 -19.07 8.55 7.33
C ARG A 101 -18.62 8.01 8.67
N LEU A 102 -19.56 7.47 9.45
CA LEU A 102 -19.26 6.83 10.72
C LEU A 102 -19.04 5.31 10.53
N GLU A 103 -17.85 4.82 10.91
CA GLU A 103 -17.54 3.40 11.00
C GLU A 103 -17.48 2.99 12.48
N ALA A 104 -18.55 2.37 12.98
CA ALA A 104 -18.63 1.94 14.37
C ALA A 104 -19.46 0.66 14.53
N ALA A 105 -19.11 -0.16 15.53
CA ALA A 105 -19.99 -1.24 15.96
C ALA A 105 -21.32 -0.64 16.45
N GLY A 106 -22.43 -1.07 15.85
CA GLY A 106 -23.74 -0.48 16.12
C GLY A 106 -23.93 0.94 15.57
N ALA A 107 -23.30 1.29 14.44
CA ALA A 107 -23.42 2.62 13.80
C ALA A 107 -24.88 3.07 13.58
N HIS A 108 -25.81 2.14 13.39
CA HIS A 108 -27.25 2.39 13.21
C HIS A 108 -28.00 2.77 14.52
N THR A 109 -27.39 2.58 15.69
CA THR A 109 -28.01 2.90 16.98
C THR A 109 -28.29 4.41 17.11
N PRO A 110 -29.35 4.83 17.83
CA PRO A 110 -29.65 6.24 18.04
C PRO A 110 -28.48 7.03 18.64
N GLU A 111 -27.72 6.43 19.55
CA GLU A 111 -26.55 7.03 20.19
C GLU A 111 -25.42 7.29 19.18
N MET A 112 -25.09 6.31 18.34
CA MET A 112 -24.05 6.46 17.32
C MET A 112 -24.46 7.46 16.23
N ARG A 113 -25.73 7.48 15.83
CA ARG A 113 -26.25 8.48 14.89
C ARG A 113 -26.17 9.91 15.44
N ARG A 114 -26.44 10.10 16.74
CA ARG A 114 -26.23 11.40 17.41
C ARG A 114 -24.77 11.81 17.43
N LEU A 115 -23.86 10.87 17.68
CA LEU A 115 -22.41 11.13 17.61
C LEU A 115 -21.96 11.51 16.20
N ALA A 116 -22.44 10.80 15.17
CA ALA A 116 -22.16 11.14 13.78
C ALA A 116 -22.64 12.55 13.44
N ALA A 117 -23.86 12.92 13.85
CA ALA A 117 -24.41 14.26 13.62
C ALA A 117 -23.58 15.37 14.30
N ALA A 118 -23.16 15.17 15.56
CA ALA A 118 -22.33 16.14 16.27
C ALA A 118 -20.94 16.31 15.61
N LEU A 119 -20.30 15.20 15.21
CA LEU A 119 -19.04 15.23 14.48
C LEU A 119 -19.18 15.89 13.10
N ALA A 120 -20.31 15.66 12.42
CA ALA A 120 -20.60 16.23 11.11
C ALA A 120 -20.81 17.75 11.20
N GLU A 121 -21.48 18.21 12.25
CA GLU A 121 -21.61 19.64 12.58
C GLU A 121 -20.25 20.28 12.85
N LEU A 122 -19.39 19.68 13.68
CA LEU A 122 -18.01 20.13 13.90
C LEU A 122 -17.21 20.15 12.58
N ALA A 123 -17.39 19.14 11.75
CA ALA A 123 -16.75 19.00 10.45
C ALA A 123 -17.32 19.94 9.37
N GLY A 124 -18.47 20.58 9.61
CA GLY A 124 -19.17 21.38 8.61
C GLY A 124 -19.55 20.56 7.37
N LEU A 125 -19.87 19.28 7.55
CA LEU A 125 -20.19 18.32 6.51
C LEU A 125 -21.55 17.67 6.78
N PRO A 126 -22.27 17.19 5.76
CA PRO A 126 -23.40 16.29 5.97
C PRO A 126 -22.91 14.91 6.48
N VAL A 127 -23.78 14.20 7.20
CA VAL A 127 -23.61 12.75 7.41
C VAL A 127 -23.96 12.04 6.11
N ASP A 128 -23.07 11.17 5.63
CA ASP A 128 -23.21 10.43 4.38
C ASP A 128 -22.56 9.05 4.53
N ASP A 129 -23.30 7.99 4.16
CA ASP A 129 -22.81 6.61 4.19
C ASP A 129 -21.70 6.35 3.15
N GLU A 130 -21.54 7.23 2.16
CA GLU A 130 -20.42 7.25 1.21
C GLU A 130 -19.43 8.40 1.48
N GLY A 131 -19.53 9.03 2.65
CA GLY A 131 -18.67 10.13 3.06
C GLY A 131 -17.17 9.80 3.04
N ASP A 132 -16.38 10.76 2.57
CA ASP A 132 -14.92 10.64 2.41
C ASP A 132 -14.13 11.07 3.66
N LEU A 133 -14.77 11.79 4.61
CA LEU A 133 -14.28 11.93 5.97
C LEU A 133 -14.74 10.73 6.81
N VAL A 134 -13.91 9.70 6.85
CA VAL A 134 -14.20 8.50 7.64
C VAL A 134 -13.84 8.73 9.10
N VAL A 135 -14.82 8.56 9.97
CA VAL A 135 -14.65 8.57 11.43
C VAL A 135 -14.90 7.17 11.97
N ARG A 136 -13.86 6.54 12.52
CA ARG A 136 -13.99 5.22 13.16
C ARG A 136 -14.13 5.37 14.66
N VAL A 137 -15.11 4.70 15.26
CA VAL A 137 -15.34 4.72 16.72
C VAL A 137 -15.32 3.29 17.26
N ARG A 138 -14.44 3.04 18.22
CA ARG A 138 -14.22 1.71 18.82
C ARG A 138 -13.89 1.80 20.31
N ARG A 139 -13.85 0.66 20.99
CA ARG A 139 -13.25 0.58 22.33
C ARG A 139 -11.75 0.86 22.25
N GLY A 140 -11.23 1.65 23.16
CA GLY A 140 -9.78 1.87 23.27
C GLY A 140 -9.08 0.66 23.90
N ALA A 141 -7.76 0.57 23.72
CA ALA A 141 -6.97 -0.50 24.30
C ALA A 141 -7.00 -0.51 25.85
N PRO A 142 -6.91 0.64 26.54
CA PRO A 142 -7.16 0.67 27.97
C PRO A 142 -8.64 0.35 28.29
N PRO A 143 -8.93 -0.55 29.24
CA PRO A 143 -10.30 -0.86 29.64
C PRO A 143 -11.09 0.39 30.06
N GLY A 144 -12.38 0.43 29.70
CA GLY A 144 -13.24 1.58 30.03
C GLY A 144 -12.96 2.84 29.22
N THR A 145 -12.27 2.72 28.08
CA THR A 145 -12.05 3.84 27.15
C THR A 145 -12.72 3.60 25.80
N TRP A 146 -12.99 4.69 25.08
CA TRP A 146 -13.36 4.72 23.67
C TRP A 146 -12.27 5.44 22.88
N GLN A 147 -12.07 5.02 21.64
CA GLN A 147 -11.17 5.67 20.70
C GLN A 147 -11.97 6.18 19.50
N VAL A 148 -11.81 7.46 19.19
CA VAL A 148 -12.32 8.10 17.97
C VAL A 148 -11.14 8.33 17.04
N LEU A 149 -11.24 7.86 15.81
CA LEU A 149 -10.20 7.98 14.78
C LEU A 149 -10.75 8.77 13.60
N LEU A 150 -10.09 9.86 13.23
CA LEU A 150 -10.48 10.70 12.09
C LEU A 150 -9.46 10.50 10.96
N ARG A 151 -9.86 9.91 9.83
CA ARG A 151 -8.95 9.69 8.70
C ARG A 151 -8.46 11.03 8.17
N THR A 152 -7.14 11.17 8.03
CA THR A 152 -6.50 12.45 7.70
C THR A 152 -6.64 12.82 6.22
N THR A 153 -7.08 11.89 5.37
CA THR A 153 -7.19 12.07 3.92
C THR A 153 -8.54 11.56 3.39
N PRO A 154 -9.10 12.19 2.33
CA PRO A 154 -10.38 11.77 1.75
C PRO A 154 -10.34 10.36 1.14
N ARG A 155 -9.21 9.98 0.56
CA ARG A 155 -8.97 8.64 0.02
C ARG A 155 -7.84 7.96 0.80
N PRO A 156 -7.88 6.63 1.00
CA PRO A 156 -6.74 5.89 1.55
C PRO A 156 -5.42 6.24 0.87
N LEU A 157 -4.33 6.22 1.63
CA LEU A 157 -2.97 6.46 1.11
C LEU A 157 -2.60 5.44 0.04
N SER A 158 -3.09 4.20 0.17
CA SER A 158 -2.90 3.10 -0.79
C SER A 158 -3.57 3.32 -2.15
N THR A 159 -4.57 4.21 -2.27
CA THR A 159 -5.25 4.48 -3.54
C THR A 159 -4.31 5.16 -4.55
N ARG A 160 -3.35 5.95 -4.06
CA ARG A 160 -2.38 6.75 -4.83
C ARG A 160 -3.02 7.78 -5.76
N ALA A 161 -2.54 9.02 -5.68
CA ALA A 161 -3.00 10.07 -6.60
C ALA A 161 -2.58 9.82 -8.06
N TRP A 162 -1.49 9.07 -8.28
CA TRP A 162 -0.96 8.77 -9.60
C TRP A 162 -1.75 7.67 -10.34
N ARG A 163 -2.54 6.86 -9.62
CA ARG A 163 -3.34 5.79 -10.21
C ARG A 163 -4.61 6.38 -10.82
N THR A 164 -4.49 6.87 -12.05
CA THR A 164 -5.54 7.56 -12.80
C THR A 164 -6.41 6.64 -13.65
N VAL A 165 -5.98 5.41 -13.87
CA VAL A 165 -6.72 4.36 -14.59
C VAL A 165 -6.98 3.21 -13.63
N ASP A 166 -8.23 2.76 -13.57
CA ASP A 166 -8.59 1.56 -12.81
C ASP A 166 -8.36 0.32 -13.69
N TYR A 167 -7.17 -0.25 -13.60
CA TYR A 167 -6.78 -1.43 -14.36
C TYR A 167 -7.02 -2.72 -13.54
N PRO A 168 -7.85 -3.66 -14.02
CA PRO A 168 -8.14 -4.90 -13.31
C PRO A 168 -6.89 -5.70 -12.95
N GLY A 169 -6.89 -6.32 -11.76
CA GLY A 169 -5.77 -7.16 -11.31
C GLY A 169 -4.50 -6.40 -10.90
N ALA A 170 -4.51 -5.05 -10.94
CA ALA A 170 -3.37 -4.27 -10.46
C ALA A 170 -3.08 -4.56 -8.97
N VAL A 171 -1.81 -4.86 -8.67
CA VAL A 171 -1.36 -5.11 -7.30
C VAL A 171 -1.62 -3.89 -6.40
N ASN A 172 -1.92 -4.14 -5.12
CA ASN A 172 -2.03 -3.08 -4.14
C ASN A 172 -0.71 -2.31 -4.01
N ALA A 173 -0.79 -0.98 -4.04
CA ALA A 173 0.40 -0.13 -3.99
C ALA A 173 1.22 -0.29 -2.70
N THR A 174 0.61 -0.62 -1.55
CA THR A 174 1.37 -0.85 -0.30
C THR A 174 2.11 -2.19 -0.32
N ILE A 175 1.50 -3.23 -0.92
CA ILE A 175 2.17 -4.52 -1.16
C ILE A 175 3.33 -4.31 -2.14
N ALA A 176 3.10 -3.58 -3.23
CA ALA A 176 4.16 -3.28 -4.20
C ALA A 176 5.32 -2.53 -3.57
N ALA A 177 5.05 -1.47 -2.80
CA ALA A 177 6.08 -0.73 -2.08
C ALA A 177 6.86 -1.61 -1.09
N THR A 178 6.18 -2.52 -0.39
CA THR A 178 6.82 -3.44 0.56
C THR A 178 7.67 -4.49 -0.16
N ALA A 179 7.19 -5.03 -1.27
CA ALA A 179 7.94 -6.00 -2.08
C ALA A 179 9.24 -5.38 -2.64
N LEU A 180 9.22 -4.11 -3.02
CA LEU A 180 10.40 -3.36 -3.46
C LEU A 180 11.42 -3.16 -2.32
N ASP A 181 10.95 -2.94 -1.09
CA ASP A 181 11.81 -2.86 0.10
C ASP A 181 12.52 -4.21 0.34
N LEU A 182 11.76 -5.31 0.30
CA LEU A 182 12.29 -6.67 0.48
C LEU A 182 13.25 -7.09 -0.65
N LEU A 183 13.02 -6.58 -1.86
CA LEU A 183 13.89 -6.80 -3.02
C LEU A 183 15.16 -5.92 -2.96
N GLU A 184 15.25 -4.99 -2.01
CA GLU A 184 16.38 -4.08 -1.81
C GLU A 184 16.77 -3.33 -3.10
N VAL A 185 15.78 -2.71 -3.74
CA VAL A 185 15.99 -1.93 -4.97
C VAL A 185 16.61 -0.57 -4.66
N ARG A 186 17.69 -0.23 -5.37
CA ARG A 186 18.45 1.02 -5.23
C ARG A 186 18.53 1.80 -6.54
N ALA A 187 19.12 2.99 -6.50
CA ALA A 187 19.19 3.89 -7.65
C ALA A 187 20.15 3.38 -8.74
N GLU A 188 21.17 2.61 -8.35
CA GLU A 188 22.15 1.97 -9.23
C GLU A 188 21.61 0.73 -9.96
N ASP A 189 20.45 0.21 -9.54
CA ASP A 189 19.91 -1.03 -10.08
C ASP A 189 19.33 -0.86 -11.50
N SER A 190 19.41 -1.95 -12.25
CA SER A 190 18.72 -2.15 -13.53
C SER A 190 17.54 -3.07 -13.29
N MET A 191 16.33 -2.53 -13.43
CA MET A 191 15.07 -3.20 -13.09
C MET A 191 14.29 -3.69 -14.30
N LEU A 192 13.76 -4.90 -14.20
CA LEU A 192 12.76 -5.45 -15.12
C LEU A 192 11.51 -5.90 -14.35
N ASP A 193 10.36 -5.33 -14.67
CA ASP A 193 9.05 -5.89 -14.32
C ASP A 193 8.54 -6.71 -15.51
N MET A 194 8.59 -8.04 -15.37
CA MET A 194 8.41 -8.98 -16.48
C MET A 194 6.95 -9.13 -16.91
N THR A 195 6.01 -8.78 -16.03
CA THR A 195 4.55 -8.87 -16.24
C THR A 195 3.89 -7.64 -15.62
N CYS A 196 4.28 -6.46 -16.13
CA CYS A 196 4.15 -5.21 -15.38
C CYS A 196 2.72 -4.70 -15.22
N GLY A 197 1.77 -5.18 -16.03
CA GLY A 197 0.41 -4.71 -16.09
C GLY A 197 0.37 -3.18 -16.21
N SER A 198 -0.41 -2.54 -15.34
CA SER A 198 -0.49 -1.06 -15.28
C SER A 198 0.70 -0.37 -14.57
N GLY A 199 1.83 -1.08 -14.41
CA GLY A 199 3.13 -0.52 -14.02
C GLY A 199 3.36 -0.26 -12.53
N THR A 200 2.54 -0.85 -11.65
CA THR A 200 2.49 -0.43 -10.24
C THR A 200 3.85 -0.51 -9.53
N PHE A 201 4.63 -1.58 -9.71
CA PHE A 201 5.94 -1.71 -9.05
C PHE A 201 6.92 -0.61 -9.48
N LEU A 202 7.11 -0.44 -10.80
CA LEU A 202 8.06 0.54 -11.31
C LEU A 202 7.66 1.97 -10.92
N ILE A 203 6.36 2.29 -10.93
CA ILE A 203 5.89 3.61 -10.51
C ILE A 203 6.08 3.83 -9.01
N GLU A 204 5.79 2.84 -8.16
CA GLU A 204 6.08 2.92 -6.73
C GLU A 204 7.59 3.12 -6.48
N GLN A 205 8.46 2.46 -7.25
CA GLN A 205 9.90 2.64 -7.14
C GLN A 205 10.34 4.08 -7.49
N LEU A 206 9.78 4.69 -8.54
CA LEU A 206 10.09 6.09 -8.90
C LEU A 206 9.78 7.10 -7.78
N HIS A 207 8.94 6.74 -6.80
CA HIS A 207 8.68 7.56 -5.63
C HIS A 207 9.74 7.42 -4.53
N VAL A 208 10.54 6.35 -4.55
CA VAL A 208 11.65 6.10 -3.62
C VAL A 208 12.95 6.58 -4.27
N ALA A 209 13.32 6.01 -5.41
CA ALA A 209 14.48 6.39 -6.19
C ALA A 209 14.30 5.94 -7.65
N ALA A 210 14.73 6.76 -8.60
CA ALA A 210 14.78 6.35 -10.00
C ALA A 210 15.93 5.34 -10.19
N PRO A 211 15.65 4.10 -10.65
CA PRO A 211 16.70 3.14 -10.99
C PRO A 211 17.53 3.63 -12.19
N ALA A 212 18.73 3.08 -12.38
CA ALA A 212 19.60 3.40 -13.51
C ALA A 212 18.95 3.00 -14.84
N ARG A 213 18.20 1.90 -14.82
CA ARG A 213 17.36 1.42 -15.93
C ARG A 213 16.09 0.82 -15.35
N ALA A 214 14.95 1.09 -15.97
CA ALA A 214 13.67 0.50 -15.59
C ALA A 214 12.89 0.12 -16.84
N VAL A 215 12.53 -1.15 -16.97
CA VAL A 215 11.78 -1.71 -18.10
C VAL A 215 10.56 -2.44 -17.57
N GLY A 216 9.40 -2.17 -18.17
CA GLY A 216 8.15 -2.89 -17.89
C GLY A 216 7.65 -3.51 -19.17
N VAL A 217 7.40 -4.82 -19.15
CA VAL A 217 6.87 -5.57 -20.30
C VAL A 217 5.50 -6.12 -19.94
N ASP A 218 4.55 -6.00 -20.86
CA ASP A 218 3.26 -6.68 -20.77
C ASP A 218 2.72 -7.01 -22.16
N LEU A 219 1.95 -8.11 -22.26
CA LEU A 219 1.30 -8.54 -23.50
C LEU A 219 0.16 -7.61 -23.90
N ASP A 220 -0.53 -7.01 -22.92
CA ASP A 220 -1.71 -6.19 -23.16
C ASP A 220 -1.31 -4.72 -23.44
N PRO A 221 -1.57 -4.20 -24.66
CA PRO A 221 -1.30 -2.80 -24.99
C PRO A 221 -2.01 -1.82 -24.06
N SER A 222 -3.22 -2.15 -23.58
CA SER A 222 -4.00 -1.29 -22.69
C SER A 222 -3.39 -1.17 -21.29
N ALA A 223 -2.67 -2.20 -20.83
CA ALA A 223 -1.93 -2.18 -19.59
C ALA A 223 -0.76 -1.20 -19.68
N ILE A 224 -0.03 -1.24 -20.80
CA ILE A 224 1.08 -0.34 -21.08
C ILE A 224 0.61 1.11 -21.24
N ASP A 225 -0.51 1.35 -21.90
CA ASP A 225 -1.14 2.68 -21.98
C ASP A 225 -1.50 3.23 -20.58
N ALA A 226 -2.05 2.38 -19.72
CA ALA A 226 -2.35 2.73 -18.33
C ALA A 226 -1.07 3.02 -17.54
N ALA A 227 -0.02 2.21 -17.69
CA ALA A 227 1.28 2.40 -17.04
C ALA A 227 1.93 3.75 -17.45
N ALA A 228 1.90 4.08 -18.74
CA ALA A 228 2.38 5.36 -19.24
C ALA A 228 1.55 6.55 -18.71
N ALA A 229 0.22 6.40 -18.61
CA ALA A 229 -0.64 7.41 -17.99
C ALA A 229 -0.33 7.62 -16.50
N HIS A 230 -0.14 6.52 -15.77
CA HIS A 230 0.23 6.53 -14.37
C HIS A 230 1.60 7.19 -14.12
N GLN A 231 2.63 6.89 -14.92
CA GLN A 231 3.94 7.53 -14.80
C GLN A 231 3.83 9.06 -15.03
N ARG A 232 3.07 9.49 -16.05
CA ARG A 232 2.82 10.92 -16.29
C ARG A 232 2.13 11.59 -15.08
N ALA A 233 1.15 10.91 -14.48
CA ALA A 233 0.44 11.39 -13.30
C ALA A 233 1.30 11.40 -12.03
N ALA A 234 2.26 10.48 -11.90
CA ALA A 234 3.16 10.38 -10.75
C ALA A 234 4.10 11.59 -10.61
N ARG A 235 4.43 12.27 -11.72
CA ARG A 235 5.29 13.46 -11.78
C ARG A 235 6.62 13.25 -11.04
N ARG A 236 7.23 12.08 -11.23
CA ARG A 236 8.54 11.74 -10.69
C ARG A 236 9.61 11.73 -11.77
N LYS A 237 10.85 11.96 -11.36
CA LYS A 237 12.03 11.81 -12.22
C LYS A 237 12.24 10.32 -12.49
N GLY A 238 12.96 10.02 -13.56
CA GLY A 238 13.16 8.66 -14.04
C GLY A 238 12.24 8.35 -15.20
N ARG A 239 12.76 7.54 -16.13
CA ARG A 239 12.03 7.04 -17.29
C ARG A 239 11.90 5.53 -17.13
N VAL A 240 10.71 5.02 -17.37
CA VAL A 240 10.49 3.59 -17.59
C VAL A 240 10.30 3.39 -19.08
N ASP A 241 10.98 2.39 -19.63
CA ASP A 241 10.73 1.92 -20.98
C ASP A 241 9.63 0.86 -20.92
N TRP A 242 8.43 1.27 -21.34
CA TRP A 242 7.26 0.41 -21.40
C TRP A 242 7.19 -0.28 -22.76
N ILE A 243 7.10 -1.61 -22.74
CA ILE A 243 7.13 -2.44 -23.95
C ILE A 243 5.87 -3.30 -24.00
N VAL A 244 5.17 -3.22 -25.12
CA VAL A 244 4.08 -4.15 -25.44
C VAL A 244 4.70 -5.36 -26.12
N GLY A 245 4.66 -6.52 -25.48
CA GLY A 245 5.29 -7.73 -26.00
C GLY A 245 5.27 -8.90 -25.02
N ASP A 246 5.69 -10.06 -25.49
CA ASP A 246 5.86 -11.24 -24.65
C ASP A 246 7.27 -11.24 -24.06
N VAL A 247 7.42 -11.06 -22.75
CA VAL A 247 8.74 -11.03 -22.07
C VAL A 247 9.59 -12.28 -22.34
N LEU A 248 8.96 -13.43 -22.62
CA LEU A 248 9.64 -14.68 -22.92
C LEU A 248 10.35 -14.66 -24.28
N THR A 249 9.92 -13.81 -25.21
CA THR A 249 10.48 -13.73 -26.58
C THR A 249 11.00 -12.34 -26.97
N GLU A 250 10.63 -11.31 -26.22
CA GLU A 250 10.99 -9.91 -26.48
C GLU A 250 12.51 -9.70 -26.44
N GLN A 251 13.03 -8.90 -27.36
CA GLN A 251 14.47 -8.66 -27.47
C GLN A 251 14.91 -7.59 -26.47
N LEU A 252 15.24 -8.03 -25.25
CA LEU A 252 15.74 -7.18 -24.18
C LEU A 252 17.26 -7.29 -24.06
N GLU A 253 17.94 -6.16 -23.95
CA GLU A 253 19.35 -6.13 -23.56
C GLU A 253 19.50 -6.70 -22.14
N PRO A 254 20.31 -7.75 -21.93
CA PRO A 254 20.56 -8.34 -20.60
C PRO A 254 21.23 -7.37 -19.61
N GLY A 255 21.47 -7.84 -18.39
CA GLY A 255 22.17 -7.08 -17.34
C GLY A 255 21.24 -6.44 -16.31
N PHE A 256 20.07 -7.02 -16.07
CA PHE A 256 19.19 -6.58 -14.99
C PHE A 256 19.66 -7.13 -13.65
N THR A 257 19.70 -6.28 -12.62
CA THR A 257 20.10 -6.65 -11.25
C THR A 257 18.88 -6.92 -10.36
N ARG A 258 17.71 -6.45 -10.76
CA ARG A 258 16.45 -6.58 -10.02
C ARG A 258 15.31 -6.96 -10.96
N PHE A 259 14.61 -8.03 -10.62
CA PHE A 259 13.45 -8.49 -11.35
C PHE A 259 12.24 -8.53 -10.45
N LEU A 260 11.08 -8.18 -11.01
CA LEU A 260 9.78 -8.43 -10.42
C LEU A 260 8.89 -9.10 -11.45
N THR A 261 8.02 -9.98 -10.98
CA THR A 261 6.94 -10.52 -11.80
C THR A 261 5.73 -10.81 -10.91
N ASN A 262 4.55 -10.45 -11.41
CA ASN A 262 3.26 -10.74 -10.83
C ASN A 262 2.37 -11.35 -11.91
N PRO A 263 2.67 -12.58 -12.36
CA PRO A 263 1.98 -13.20 -13.48
C PRO A 263 0.50 -13.46 -13.12
N PRO A 264 -0.38 -13.59 -14.13
CA PRO A 264 -1.79 -13.92 -13.91
C PRO A 264 -1.94 -15.27 -13.19
N TRP A 265 -2.99 -15.40 -12.38
CA TRP A 265 -3.16 -16.53 -11.45
C TRP A 265 -4.21 -17.57 -11.87
N GLY A 266 -4.52 -17.68 -13.16
CA GLY A 266 -5.48 -18.60 -13.78
C GLY A 266 -6.73 -18.96 -12.95
N THR A 267 -7.82 -18.21 -13.09
CA THR A 267 -9.04 -18.40 -12.28
C THR A 267 -9.97 -19.51 -12.80
N LEU A 268 -9.59 -20.24 -13.86
CA LEU A 268 -10.39 -21.31 -14.46
C LEU A 268 -9.65 -22.66 -14.44
N HIS A 269 -10.36 -23.71 -14.01
CA HIS A 269 -9.86 -25.08 -13.99
C HIS A 269 -9.46 -25.53 -15.41
N GLY A 270 -8.15 -25.68 -15.63
CA GLY A 270 -7.54 -26.03 -16.93
C GLY A 270 -6.23 -25.29 -17.21
N GLU A 271 -6.04 -24.12 -16.60
CA GLU A 271 -4.86 -23.23 -16.79
C GLU A 271 -3.68 -23.55 -15.85
N HIS A 272 -3.83 -24.57 -15.02
CA HIS A 272 -2.95 -24.84 -13.88
C HIS A 272 -1.57 -25.41 -14.26
N GLU A 273 -1.49 -26.34 -15.22
CA GLU A 273 -0.19 -26.79 -15.75
C GLU A 273 0.47 -25.69 -16.57
N ALA A 274 -0.31 -24.93 -17.33
CA ALA A 274 0.17 -23.75 -18.05
C ALA A 274 0.77 -22.69 -17.10
N ASN A 275 0.18 -22.47 -15.92
CA ASN A 275 0.72 -21.57 -14.90
C ASN A 275 2.06 -22.07 -14.32
N GLN A 276 2.21 -23.39 -14.10
CA GLN A 276 3.49 -23.94 -13.64
C GLN A 276 4.58 -23.76 -14.70
N GLN A 277 4.26 -24.06 -15.96
CA GLN A 277 5.18 -23.87 -17.08
C GLN A 277 5.56 -22.39 -17.25
N LEU A 278 4.58 -21.48 -17.17
CA LEU A 278 4.84 -20.04 -17.23
C LEU A 278 5.78 -19.58 -16.11
N LEU A 279 5.59 -20.04 -14.87
CA LEU A 279 6.50 -19.72 -13.77
C LEU A 279 7.93 -20.22 -14.06
N ALA A 280 8.08 -21.44 -14.56
CA ALA A 280 9.39 -22.00 -14.94
C ALA A 280 10.05 -21.21 -16.09
N ASP A 281 9.28 -20.84 -17.10
CA ASP A 281 9.75 -20.06 -18.26
C ASP A 281 10.16 -18.65 -17.85
N LEU A 282 9.41 -18.02 -16.94
CA LEU A 282 9.78 -16.73 -16.35
C LEU A 282 11.07 -16.81 -15.54
N LEU A 283 11.28 -17.86 -14.73
CA LEU A 283 12.56 -18.03 -14.01
C LEU A 283 13.74 -18.19 -14.97
N ARG A 284 13.58 -19.00 -16.02
CA ARG A 284 14.60 -19.22 -17.04
C ARG A 284 14.91 -17.93 -17.78
N ARG A 285 13.87 -17.21 -18.21
CA ARG A 285 14.00 -15.93 -18.90
C ARG A 285 14.67 -14.87 -18.04
N ALA A 286 14.33 -14.80 -16.75
CA ALA A 286 15.00 -13.92 -15.81
C ALA A 286 16.49 -14.27 -15.68
N ALA A 287 16.83 -15.57 -15.64
CA ALA A 287 18.22 -16.00 -15.55
C ALA A 287 19.04 -15.64 -16.81
N GLU A 288 18.44 -15.72 -18.00
CA GLU A 288 19.09 -15.30 -19.27
C GLU A 288 19.41 -13.79 -19.29
N LEU A 289 18.53 -12.99 -18.70
CA LEU A 289 18.61 -11.53 -18.70
C LEU A 289 19.39 -10.97 -17.48
N ALA A 290 19.74 -11.82 -16.53
CA ALA A 290 20.32 -11.40 -15.25
C ALA A 290 21.77 -10.94 -15.38
N ALA A 291 22.10 -9.87 -14.65
CA ALA A 291 23.47 -9.58 -14.24
C ALA A 291 23.90 -10.54 -13.10
N PRO A 292 25.21 -10.64 -12.80
CA PRO A 292 25.68 -11.31 -11.58
C PRO A 292 25.03 -10.72 -10.32
N SER A 293 24.81 -11.55 -9.29
CA SER A 293 24.19 -11.12 -8.02
C SER A 293 22.78 -10.51 -8.18
N ALA A 294 22.05 -10.90 -9.23
CA ALA A 294 20.69 -10.43 -9.45
C ALA A 294 19.72 -11.00 -8.41
N ARG A 295 18.65 -10.25 -8.15
CA ARG A 295 17.52 -10.70 -7.31
C ARG A 295 16.22 -10.66 -8.08
N LEU A 296 15.35 -11.63 -7.80
CA LEU A 296 14.04 -11.78 -8.43
C LEU A 296 12.97 -11.93 -7.35
N GLY A 297 11.95 -11.07 -7.41
CA GLY A 297 10.72 -11.20 -6.65
C GLY A 297 9.60 -11.77 -7.50
N VAL A 298 9.07 -12.94 -7.14
CA VAL A 298 7.87 -13.53 -7.76
C VAL A 298 6.70 -13.38 -6.81
N LEU A 299 5.74 -12.50 -7.14
CA LEU A 299 4.50 -12.34 -6.39
C LEU A 299 3.41 -13.23 -7.01
N THR A 300 2.90 -14.21 -6.26
CA THR A 300 1.92 -15.15 -6.81
C THR A 300 0.96 -15.72 -5.75
N HIS A 301 -0.19 -16.20 -6.22
CA HIS A 301 -1.12 -17.04 -5.46
C HIS A 301 -0.92 -18.54 -5.69
N GLU A 302 -0.15 -18.94 -6.71
CA GLU A 302 0.10 -20.33 -7.09
C GLU A 302 1.25 -20.95 -6.26
N ILE A 303 1.09 -20.93 -4.94
CA ILE A 303 2.15 -21.22 -3.96
C ILE A 303 2.76 -22.62 -4.16
N THR A 304 1.90 -23.65 -4.27
CA THR A 304 2.34 -25.03 -4.44
C THR A 304 3.09 -25.23 -5.76
N ARG A 305 2.69 -24.53 -6.83
CA ARG A 305 3.36 -24.62 -8.13
C ARG A 305 4.72 -23.93 -8.08
N MET A 306 4.80 -22.76 -7.45
CA MET A 306 6.06 -22.05 -7.30
C MET A 306 7.09 -22.89 -6.53
N HIS A 307 6.69 -23.55 -5.43
CA HIS A 307 7.57 -24.50 -4.74
C HIS A 307 8.04 -25.63 -5.66
N ARG A 308 7.12 -26.25 -6.41
CA ARG A 308 7.47 -27.33 -7.34
C ARG A 308 8.46 -26.87 -8.42
N VAL A 309 8.25 -25.69 -9.01
CA VAL A 309 9.20 -25.11 -9.99
C VAL A 309 10.59 -24.93 -9.38
N LEU A 310 10.67 -24.41 -8.15
CA LEU A 310 11.95 -24.22 -7.46
C LEU A 310 12.64 -25.55 -7.08
N GLU A 311 11.87 -26.60 -6.82
CA GLU A 311 12.39 -27.94 -6.51
C GLU A 311 12.86 -28.70 -7.77
N GLU A 312 12.14 -28.54 -8.89
CA GLU A 312 12.41 -29.26 -10.15
C GLU A 312 13.53 -28.58 -10.97
N ASP A 313 13.42 -27.27 -11.21
CA ASP A 313 14.40 -26.48 -11.95
C ASP A 313 14.26 -24.99 -11.61
N ALA A 314 15.00 -24.54 -10.60
CA ALA A 314 15.05 -23.13 -10.23
C ALA A 314 15.86 -22.28 -11.24
N SER A 315 16.37 -22.83 -12.35
CA SER A 315 17.16 -22.10 -13.35
C SER A 315 18.36 -21.35 -12.78
N GLY A 316 18.97 -21.88 -11.71
CA GLY A 316 20.09 -21.29 -10.98
C GLY A 316 19.72 -20.14 -10.03
N TRP A 317 18.44 -19.95 -9.74
CA TRP A 317 17.97 -19.08 -8.67
C TRP A 317 17.96 -19.83 -7.33
N ARG A 318 18.41 -19.18 -6.25
CA ARG A 318 18.38 -19.69 -4.88
C ARG A 318 17.32 -18.94 -4.07
N PRO A 319 16.40 -19.63 -3.37
CA PRO A 319 15.45 -18.97 -2.48
C PRO A 319 16.16 -18.28 -1.30
N VAL A 320 15.75 -17.05 -1.00
CA VAL A 320 16.28 -16.23 0.10
C VAL A 320 15.22 -15.95 1.14
N LEU A 321 14.02 -15.56 0.70
CA LEU A 321 12.91 -15.20 1.56
C LEU A 321 11.60 -15.63 0.89
N GLU A 322 10.67 -16.11 1.71
CA GLU A 322 9.28 -16.27 1.31
C GLU A 322 8.41 -15.44 2.25
N HIS A 323 7.77 -14.41 1.70
CA HIS A 323 7.05 -13.42 2.48
C HIS A 323 5.55 -13.44 2.17
N ARG A 324 4.72 -13.54 3.21
CA ARG A 324 3.27 -13.63 3.07
C ARG A 324 2.62 -12.26 3.23
N PHE A 325 1.72 -11.94 2.30
CA PHE A 325 0.82 -10.79 2.41
C PHE A 325 -0.62 -11.24 2.68
N PHE A 326 -1.45 -10.30 3.12
CA PHE A 326 -2.90 -10.49 3.16
C PHE A 326 -3.64 -9.27 2.59
N GLN A 327 -4.59 -9.53 1.70
CA GLN A 327 -5.49 -8.51 1.19
C GLN A 327 -6.85 -9.11 0.83
N LYS A 328 -7.93 -8.59 1.45
CA LYS A 328 -9.32 -8.92 1.10
C LYS A 328 -9.61 -10.45 0.99
N GLY A 329 -9.04 -11.26 1.89
CA GLY A 329 -9.22 -12.72 1.88
C GLY A 329 -8.20 -13.48 1.03
N HIS A 330 -7.36 -12.79 0.27
CA HIS A 330 -6.29 -13.39 -0.53
C HIS A 330 -4.95 -13.34 0.22
N HIS A 331 -4.13 -14.38 0.03
CA HIS A 331 -2.81 -14.53 0.67
C HIS A 331 -1.71 -14.73 -0.37
N PRO A 332 -1.33 -13.70 -1.15
CA PRO A 332 -0.23 -13.86 -2.09
C PRO A 332 1.07 -14.02 -1.30
N ARG A 333 2.04 -14.73 -1.89
CA ARG A 333 3.40 -14.79 -1.36
C ARG A 333 4.36 -14.16 -2.36
N LEU A 334 5.34 -13.46 -1.82
CA LEU A 334 6.53 -13.02 -2.55
C LEU A 334 7.64 -14.03 -2.28
N PHE A 335 8.07 -14.72 -3.34
CA PHE A 335 9.29 -15.51 -3.33
C PHE A 335 10.43 -14.62 -3.77
N LEU A 336 11.35 -14.32 -2.86
CA LEU A 336 12.58 -13.61 -3.15
C LEU A 336 13.68 -14.64 -3.43
N LEU A 337 14.25 -14.52 -4.62
CA LEU A 337 15.29 -15.40 -5.11
C LEU A 337 16.54 -14.57 -5.45
N GLU A 338 17.70 -15.19 -5.35
CA GLU A 338 19.00 -14.58 -5.66
C GLU A 338 19.80 -15.51 -6.56
N ARG A 339 20.57 -14.93 -7.46
CA ARG A 339 21.50 -15.66 -8.33
C ARG A 339 22.91 -15.15 -8.04
N ASP A 340 23.83 -16.07 -7.80
CA ASP A 340 25.23 -15.74 -7.53
C ASP A 340 25.93 -15.07 -8.73
#